data_AF-A0A135TQP0-F1
#
_entry.id   AF-A0A135TQP0-F1
#
_cell.length_a   1.000
_cell.length_b   1.000
_cell.length_c   1.000
_cell.angle_alpha   90.00
_cell.angle_beta   90.00
_cell.angle_gamma   90.00
#
_symmetry.space_group_name_H-M   'P 1'
#
loop_
_entity.id
_entity.type
_entity.pdbx_description
1 polymer ?
#
loop_
_entity_poly.entity_id
_entity_poly.type
_entity_poly.pdbx_seq_one_letter_code
_entity_poly.pdbx_strand_id
1 'polypeptide(L)'
;MENQYHFNATTKMYKSRLKTWKLDKKLKEAEVVVMLRQKQNRDAAGKCSQFFVRGQEVNWERVKQYLKHRPDLKDTSSIDIVRYLDTHMEIMCSTPSPTLSKNEIPRRIEPHSDLRLLEDSNRIIHSYLGGAFETGLVVIDGRILYGPNGKPARQRVRKWHDDMADIHALLSRKETTAAFRLLNKQLDSLKYLIREQDPELLLLTFHDIFDLEPKLSEALLIFVCRMHQAIFGERHPLSLIWDKLVRFTAEVRLQAVLSMAAYTAKEMEARMGAQSAYVEALECLQVDMHKQKGLGSKDAFVSSGV
;
A
#
# COMPACT_ATOMS: atom_id res chain seq x y z
N MET A 1 -35.65 -30.15 13.95
CA MET A 1 -36.27 -30.12 15.30
C MET A 1 -37.78 -30.31 15.20
N GLU A 2 -38.56 -29.34 14.72
CA GLU A 2 -40.02 -29.47 14.60
C GLU A 2 -40.44 -30.44 13.48
N ASN A 3 -39.94 -30.21 12.25
CA ASN A 3 -40.30 -31.03 11.08
C ASN A 3 -39.62 -32.41 11.01
N GLN A 4 -38.65 -32.68 11.89
CA GLN A 4 -37.86 -33.92 11.87
C GLN A 4 -38.01 -34.75 13.16
N TYR A 5 -38.40 -34.15 14.28
CA TYR A 5 -38.49 -34.84 15.58
C TYR A 5 -39.82 -34.56 16.32
N HIS A 6 -40.78 -33.86 15.69
CA HIS A 6 -42.08 -33.47 16.27
C HIS A 6 -41.96 -32.81 17.66
N PHE A 7 -40.82 -32.17 17.92
CA PHE A 7 -40.52 -31.60 19.23
C PHE A 7 -41.03 -30.16 19.31
N ASN A 8 -42.14 -29.97 20.02
CA ASN A 8 -42.69 -28.65 20.31
C ASN A 8 -42.19 -28.16 21.66
N ALA A 9 -41.34 -27.13 21.66
CA ALA A 9 -40.84 -26.54 22.89
C ALA A 9 -42.00 -25.93 23.70
N THR A 10 -42.13 -26.34 24.96
CA THR A 10 -43.17 -25.79 25.85
C THR A 10 -42.82 -24.38 26.29
N THR A 11 -43.82 -23.59 26.69
CA THR A 11 -43.65 -22.23 27.24
C THR A 11 -42.62 -22.17 28.36
N LYS A 12 -42.53 -23.23 29.19
CA LYS A 12 -41.54 -23.34 30.27
C LYS A 12 -40.11 -23.43 29.74
N MET A 13 -39.90 -24.14 28.63
CA MET A 13 -38.60 -24.25 27.98
C MET A 13 -38.15 -22.93 27.36
N TYR A 14 -39.06 -22.22 26.68
CA TYR A 14 -38.78 -20.89 26.15
C TYR A 14 -38.41 -19.90 27.26
N LYS A 15 -39.20 -19.84 28.34
CA LYS A 15 -38.90 -18.97 29.49
C LYS A 15 -37.56 -19.30 30.14
N SER A 16 -37.22 -20.59 30.24
CA SER A 16 -35.91 -21.04 30.77
C SER A 16 -34.77 -20.55 29.88
N ARG A 17 -34.87 -20.74 28.56
CA ARG A 17 -33.84 -20.31 27.59
C ARG A 17 -33.68 -18.79 27.53
N LEU A 18 -34.78 -18.03 27.55
CA LEU A 18 -34.73 -16.56 27.60
C LEU A 18 -34.01 -16.07 28.87
N LYS A 19 -34.23 -16.73 30.02
CA LYS A 19 -33.52 -16.45 31.27
C LYS A 19 -32.03 -16.80 31.15
N THR A 20 -31.68 -17.95 30.55
CA THR A 20 -30.28 -18.33 30.29
C THR A 20 -29.56 -17.35 29.37
N TRP A 21 -30.24 -16.86 28.33
CA TRP A 21 -29.73 -15.84 27.41
C TRP A 21 -29.77 -14.42 27.98
N LYS A 22 -30.22 -14.27 29.24
CA LYS A 22 -30.39 -12.97 29.93
C LYS A 22 -31.27 -11.98 29.17
N LEU A 23 -32.12 -12.44 28.24
CA LEU A 23 -33.02 -11.60 27.46
C LEU A 23 -34.23 -11.20 28.32
N ASP A 24 -34.05 -10.15 29.13
CA ASP A 24 -35.13 -9.56 29.92
C ASP A 24 -35.85 -8.49 29.10
N LYS A 25 -37.18 -8.58 29.04
CA LYS A 25 -38.01 -7.53 28.44
C LYS A 25 -37.96 -6.28 29.29
N LYS A 26 -37.70 -6.32 30.60
CA LYS A 26 -37.76 -5.17 31.50
C LYS A 26 -36.38 -4.53 31.68
N LEU A 27 -36.36 -3.19 31.76
CA LEU A 27 -35.18 -2.45 32.19
C LEU A 27 -35.08 -2.54 33.71
N LYS A 28 -33.88 -2.80 34.22
CA LYS A 28 -33.62 -2.80 35.66
C LYS A 28 -33.28 -1.39 36.12
N GLU A 29 -33.59 -1.09 37.38
CA GLU A 29 -33.33 0.21 37.99
C GLU A 29 -31.87 0.64 37.85
N ALA A 30 -30.95 -0.27 38.19
CA ALA A 30 -29.52 -0.06 38.07
C ALA A 30 -29.06 0.26 36.64
N GLU A 31 -29.67 -0.36 35.62
CA GLU A 31 -29.34 -0.10 34.21
C GLU A 31 -29.75 1.31 33.81
N VAL A 32 -30.93 1.74 34.26
CA VAL A 32 -31.48 3.08 34.01
C VAL A 32 -30.61 4.15 34.65
N VAL A 33 -30.18 3.96 35.90
CA VAL A 33 -29.31 4.91 36.62
C VAL A 33 -27.95 5.07 35.92
N VAL A 34 -27.33 3.96 35.50
CA VAL A 34 -26.04 3.99 34.78
C VAL A 34 -26.16 4.68 33.43
N MET A 35 -27.21 4.35 32.65
CA MET A 35 -27.47 4.99 31.36
C MET A 35 -27.73 6.50 31.51
N LEU A 36 -28.46 6.92 32.56
CA LEU A 36 -28.73 8.33 32.85
C LEU A 36 -27.44 9.12 33.11
N ARG A 37 -26.54 8.59 33.94
CA ARG A 37 -25.23 9.22 34.20
C ARG A 37 -24.37 9.30 32.95
N GLN A 38 -24.27 8.21 32.19
CA GLN A 38 -23.49 8.20 30.95
C GLN A 38 -24.04 9.20 29.94
N LYS A 39 -25.36 9.36 29.87
CA LYS A 39 -25.98 10.38 29.01
C LYS A 39 -25.63 11.79 29.46
N GLN A 40 -25.76 12.10 30.76
CA GLN A 40 -25.40 13.43 31.29
C GLN A 40 -23.94 13.79 30.97
N ASN A 41 -23.01 12.85 31.16
CA ASN A 41 -21.60 13.06 30.85
C ASN A 41 -21.36 13.32 29.35
N ARG A 42 -22.10 12.64 28.47
CA ARG A 42 -21.97 12.79 27.02
C ARG A 42 -22.65 14.04 26.48
N ASP A 43 -23.79 14.41 27.04
CA ASP A 43 -24.50 15.64 26.73
C ASP A 43 -23.64 16.85 27.17
N ALA A 44 -22.96 16.79 28.32
CA ALA A 44 -21.98 17.80 28.75
C ALA A 44 -20.76 17.89 27.81
N ALA A 45 -20.40 16.78 27.16
CA ALA A 45 -19.34 16.74 26.15
C ALA A 45 -19.83 17.01 24.71
N GLY A 46 -21.12 17.35 24.51
CA GLY A 46 -21.70 17.64 23.20
C GLY A 46 -21.84 16.44 22.26
N LYS A 47 -21.85 15.20 22.76
CA LYS A 47 -21.88 13.97 21.92
C LYS A 47 -23.28 13.35 21.89
N CYS A 48 -23.77 13.01 20.69
CA CYS A 48 -24.99 12.20 20.53
C CYS A 48 -24.82 10.82 21.16
N SER A 49 -25.85 10.29 21.83
CA SER A 49 -25.75 9.05 22.62
C SER A 49 -26.74 7.99 22.15
N GLN A 50 -26.24 6.80 21.81
CA GLN A 50 -27.00 5.58 21.55
C GLN A 50 -26.65 4.53 22.63
N PHE A 51 -27.66 3.85 23.17
CA PHE A 51 -27.46 2.90 24.28
C PHE A 51 -27.88 1.49 23.91
N PHE A 52 -27.07 0.53 24.34
CA PHE A 52 -27.35 -0.90 24.23
C PHE A 52 -27.29 -1.55 25.60
N VAL A 53 -28.31 -2.34 25.94
CA VAL A 53 -28.36 -3.14 27.17
C VAL A 53 -28.45 -4.59 26.75
N ARG A 54 -27.47 -5.42 27.14
CA ARG A 54 -27.36 -6.84 26.73
C ARG A 54 -27.44 -7.03 25.21
N GLY A 55 -26.77 -6.15 24.47
CA GLY A 55 -26.78 -6.15 23.00
C GLY A 55 -28.07 -5.67 22.33
N GLN A 56 -29.09 -5.26 23.10
CA GLN A 56 -30.33 -4.69 22.54
C GLN A 56 -30.31 -3.16 22.62
N GLU A 57 -30.63 -2.51 21.50
CA GLU A 57 -30.78 -1.05 21.46
C GLU A 57 -31.94 -0.60 22.35
N VAL A 58 -31.66 0.37 23.22
CA VAL A 58 -32.66 0.96 24.10
C VAL A 58 -33.02 2.35 23.58
N ASN A 59 -34.25 2.50 23.09
CA ASN A 59 -34.80 3.82 22.80
C ASN A 59 -34.82 4.66 24.09
N TRP A 60 -34.22 5.85 24.03
CA TRP A 60 -34.12 6.77 25.16
C TRP A 60 -35.49 7.20 25.72
N GLU A 61 -36.53 7.25 24.92
CA GLU A 61 -37.91 7.54 25.35
C GLU A 61 -38.41 6.56 26.40
N ARG A 62 -38.01 5.29 26.25
CA ARG A 62 -38.34 4.23 27.20
C ARG A 62 -37.71 4.47 28.57
N VAL A 63 -36.49 5.00 28.60
CA VAL A 63 -35.78 5.40 29.82
C VAL A 63 -36.47 6.62 30.45
N LYS A 64 -36.84 7.62 29.63
CA LYS A 64 -37.60 8.80 30.10
C LYS A 64 -38.94 8.40 30.73
N GLN A 65 -39.65 7.45 30.14
CA GLN A 65 -40.91 6.94 30.68
C GLN A 65 -40.69 6.22 32.01
N TYR A 66 -39.64 5.42 32.15
CA TYR A 66 -39.28 4.79 33.43
C TYR A 66 -39.06 5.83 34.53
N LEU A 67 -38.27 6.87 34.25
CA LEU A 67 -38.00 7.97 35.18
C LEU A 67 -39.23 8.83 35.49
N LYS A 68 -40.26 8.84 34.63
CA LYS A 68 -41.54 9.50 34.91
C LYS A 68 -42.32 8.78 36.00
N HIS A 69 -42.24 7.45 36.04
CA HIS A 69 -42.89 6.62 37.06
C HIS A 69 -42.06 6.51 38.36
N ARG A 70 -40.76 6.79 38.30
CA ARG A 70 -39.81 6.75 39.42
C ARG A 70 -38.98 8.04 39.47
N PRO A 71 -39.57 9.16 39.94
CA PRO A 71 -38.89 10.46 39.97
C PRO A 71 -37.74 10.53 40.98
N ASP A 72 -37.75 9.65 41.98
CA ASP A 72 -36.70 9.41 42.97
C ASP A 72 -35.34 9.10 42.34
N LEU A 73 -35.33 8.54 41.13
CA LEU A 73 -34.11 8.13 40.43
C LEU A 73 -33.51 9.19 39.50
N LYS A 74 -34.14 10.37 39.40
CA LYS A 74 -33.68 11.45 38.51
C LYS A 74 -32.42 12.15 39.03
N ASP A 75 -32.26 12.20 40.35
CA ASP A 75 -31.08 12.78 40.98
C ASP A 75 -30.01 11.73 41.21
N THR A 76 -29.23 11.47 40.15
CA THR A 76 -28.10 10.54 40.17
C THR A 76 -26.98 10.93 41.12
N SER A 77 -26.98 12.15 41.68
CA SER A 77 -25.94 12.61 42.61
C SER A 77 -26.11 12.03 44.02
N SER A 78 -27.34 11.67 44.39
CA SER A 78 -27.71 11.08 45.68
C SER A 78 -27.61 9.55 45.72
N ILE A 79 -27.43 8.91 44.55
CA ILE A 79 -27.42 7.46 44.39
C ILE A 79 -25.98 6.96 44.36
N ASP A 80 -25.68 5.99 45.22
CA ASP A 80 -24.35 5.40 45.38
C ASP A 80 -24.01 4.47 44.18
N ILE A 81 -23.73 5.08 43.02
CA ILE A 81 -23.55 4.42 41.71
C ILE A 81 -22.40 3.40 41.70
N VAL A 82 -21.45 3.52 42.62
CA VAL A 82 -20.35 2.58 42.81
C VAL A 82 -20.87 1.15 43.07
N ARG A 83 -22.02 1.02 43.76
CA ARG A 83 -22.67 -0.29 44.00
C ARG A 83 -23.20 -0.97 42.73
N TYR A 84 -23.46 -0.21 41.66
CA TYR A 84 -24.04 -0.72 40.42
C TYR A 84 -23.01 -0.97 39.31
N LEU A 85 -21.83 -0.35 39.40
CA LEU A 85 -20.73 -0.54 38.46
C LEU A 85 -20.02 -1.89 38.64
N ASP A 86 -20.06 -2.44 39.86
CA ASP A 86 -19.44 -3.73 40.22
C ASP A 86 -20.31 -4.94 39.81
N THR A 87 -21.56 -4.69 39.42
CA THR A 87 -22.43 -5.72 38.86
C THR A 87 -22.13 -5.80 37.36
N HIS A 88 -21.82 -6.99 36.82
CA HIS A 88 -21.63 -7.24 35.37
C HIS A 88 -22.85 -6.80 34.53
N MET A 89 -23.02 -5.50 34.29
CA MET A 89 -24.06 -4.93 33.44
C MET A 89 -23.47 -4.69 32.06
N GLU A 90 -23.99 -5.39 31.05
CA GLU A 90 -23.62 -5.21 29.65
C GLU A 90 -24.33 -3.96 29.08
N ILE A 91 -23.91 -2.78 29.53
CA ILE A 91 -24.40 -1.48 29.04
C ILE A 91 -23.32 -0.85 28.19
N MET A 92 -23.60 -0.66 26.90
CA MET A 92 -22.72 0.05 25.98
C MET A 92 -23.34 1.37 25.56
N CYS A 93 -22.52 2.42 25.54
CA CYS A 93 -22.90 3.72 25.01
C CYS A 93 -21.98 4.10 23.87
N SER A 94 -22.55 4.33 22.69
CA SER A 94 -21.82 4.65 21.47
C SER A 94 -22.30 5.98 20.89
N THR A 95 -21.42 6.67 20.17
CA THR A 95 -21.84 7.72 19.24
C THR A 95 -22.40 7.01 18.01
N PRO A 96 -23.64 7.29 17.56
CA PRO A 96 -24.15 6.67 16.35
C PRO A 96 -23.21 7.03 15.19
N SER A 97 -22.74 6.02 14.46
CA SER A 97 -22.00 6.24 13.22
C SER A 97 -22.85 7.08 12.27
N PRO A 98 -22.27 8.01 11.50
CA PRO A 98 -23.01 8.74 10.49
C PRO A 98 -23.74 7.72 9.62
N THR A 99 -25.06 7.86 9.53
CA THR A 99 -25.91 6.91 8.81
C THR A 99 -25.55 7.03 7.33
N LEU A 100 -24.66 6.17 6.84
CA LEU A 100 -24.42 6.03 5.42
C LEU A 100 -25.78 5.67 4.80
N SER A 101 -26.35 6.59 4.03
CA SER A 101 -27.62 6.33 3.38
C SER A 101 -27.42 5.12 2.45
N LYS A 102 -28.36 4.18 2.42
CA LYS A 102 -28.27 2.95 1.59
C LYS A 102 -28.12 3.24 0.08
N ASN A 103 -28.24 4.50 -0.34
CA ASN A 103 -28.16 4.95 -1.73
C ASN A 103 -26.88 5.74 -2.05
N GLU A 104 -26.01 5.99 -1.08
CA GLU A 104 -24.74 6.67 -1.32
C GLU A 104 -23.62 5.64 -1.38
N ILE A 105 -23.24 5.28 -2.61
CA ILE A 105 -21.94 4.65 -2.86
C ILE A 105 -20.89 5.62 -2.30
N PRO A 106 -20.06 5.21 -1.32
CA PRO A 106 -18.99 6.06 -0.83
C PRO A 106 -18.18 6.55 -2.03
N ARG A 107 -18.02 7.88 -2.15
CA ARG A 107 -17.23 8.47 -3.25
C ARG A 107 -15.86 7.80 -3.23
N ARG A 108 -15.43 7.28 -4.38
CA ARG A 108 -14.10 6.71 -4.56
C ARG A 108 -13.10 7.74 -4.03
N ILE A 109 -12.38 7.36 -2.97
CA ILE A 109 -11.26 8.16 -2.49
C ILE A 109 -10.25 8.12 -3.63
N GLU A 110 -10.10 9.24 -4.32
CA GLU A 110 -9.14 9.31 -5.41
C GLU A 110 -7.74 9.25 -4.79
N PRO A 111 -6.89 8.30 -5.24
CA PRO A 111 -5.54 8.22 -4.73
C PRO A 111 -4.81 9.55 -4.98
N HIS A 112 -3.90 9.89 -4.07
CA HIS A 112 -2.99 11.02 -4.24
C HIS A 112 -2.35 10.95 -5.64
N SER A 113 -2.07 12.11 -6.26
CA SER A 113 -1.52 12.17 -7.62
C SER A 113 -0.30 11.27 -7.81
N ASP A 114 0.56 11.19 -6.80
CA ASP A 114 1.79 10.38 -6.84
C ASP A 114 1.50 8.88 -6.82
N LEU A 115 0.46 8.45 -6.09
CA LEU A 115 0.03 7.05 -6.07
C LEU A 115 -0.55 6.64 -7.43
N ARG A 116 -1.33 7.52 -8.07
CA ARG A 116 -1.83 7.28 -9.44
C ARG A 116 -0.68 7.17 -10.44
N LEU A 117 0.32 8.04 -10.33
CA LEU A 117 1.49 8.03 -11.20
C LEU A 117 2.34 6.75 -11.02
N LEU A 118 2.42 6.24 -9.79
CA LEU A 118 3.07 4.98 -9.45
C LEU A 118 2.30 3.77 -10.04
N GLU A 119 0.98 3.71 -9.81
CA GLU A 119 0.10 2.68 -10.36
C GLU A 119 0.16 2.62 -11.88
N ASP A 120 0.17 3.78 -12.53
CA ASP A 120 0.34 3.87 -13.98
C ASP A 120 1.67 3.29 -14.46
N SER A 121 2.77 3.58 -13.76
CA SER A 121 4.09 3.05 -14.11
C SER A 121 4.14 1.52 -13.99
N ASN A 122 3.54 0.98 -12.92
CA ASN A 122 3.39 -0.46 -12.72
C ASN A 122 2.51 -1.10 -13.82
N ARG A 123 1.44 -0.41 -14.25
CA ARG A 123 0.59 -0.90 -15.34
C ARG A 123 1.34 -0.96 -16.67
N ILE A 124 2.18 0.04 -16.96
CA ILE A 124 2.97 0.07 -18.20
C ILE A 124 4.00 -1.07 -18.20
N ILE A 125 4.74 -1.26 -17.09
CA ILE A 125 5.73 -2.34 -17.03
C ILE A 125 5.07 -3.72 -17.09
N HIS A 126 3.91 -3.90 -16.46
CA HIS A 126 3.12 -5.14 -16.60
C HIS A 126 2.72 -5.41 -18.05
N SER A 127 2.14 -4.40 -18.73
CA SER A 127 1.74 -4.55 -20.13
C SER A 127 2.92 -4.83 -21.05
N TYR A 128 4.08 -4.22 -20.78
CA TYR A 128 5.31 -4.46 -21.52
C TYR A 128 5.80 -5.89 -21.33
N LEU A 129 5.94 -6.36 -20.08
CA LEU A 129 6.40 -7.70 -19.77
C LEU A 129 5.45 -8.75 -20.38
N GLY A 130 4.14 -8.58 -20.17
CA GLY A 130 3.11 -9.45 -20.75
C GLY A 130 3.26 -9.56 -22.28
N GLY A 131 3.31 -8.43 -22.97
CA GLY A 131 3.50 -8.40 -24.43
C GLY A 131 4.84 -9.01 -24.88
N ALA A 132 5.94 -8.76 -24.15
CA ALA A 132 7.25 -9.31 -24.48
C ALA A 132 7.27 -10.85 -24.40
N PHE A 133 6.58 -11.43 -23.42
CA PHE A 133 6.45 -12.89 -23.32
C PHE A 133 5.45 -13.46 -24.32
N GLU A 134 4.28 -12.84 -24.49
CA GLU A 134 3.23 -13.30 -25.41
C GLU A 134 3.71 -13.33 -26.87
N THR A 135 4.56 -12.39 -27.24
CA THR A 135 5.15 -12.30 -28.59
C THR A 135 6.39 -13.17 -28.78
N GLY A 136 6.91 -13.80 -27.71
CA GLY A 136 8.16 -14.55 -27.74
C GLY A 136 9.42 -13.68 -27.91
N LEU A 137 9.32 -12.36 -27.72
CA LEU A 137 10.46 -11.45 -27.69
C LEU A 137 11.47 -11.85 -26.62
N VAL A 138 10.96 -12.31 -25.47
CA VAL A 138 11.73 -12.96 -24.42
C VAL A 138 11.15 -14.34 -24.14
N VAL A 139 12.04 -15.29 -23.87
CA VAL A 139 11.69 -16.70 -23.63
C VAL A 139 12.39 -17.17 -22.38
N ILE A 140 11.69 -17.97 -21.57
CA ILE A 140 12.28 -18.63 -20.41
C ILE A 140 12.54 -20.08 -20.78
N ASP A 141 13.78 -20.52 -20.61
CA ASP A 141 14.16 -21.93 -20.66
C ASP A 141 14.84 -22.30 -19.34
N GLY A 142 14.19 -23.21 -18.59
CA GLY A 142 14.54 -23.52 -17.21
C GLY A 142 14.52 -22.29 -16.31
N ARG A 143 15.69 -21.88 -15.83
CA ARG A 143 15.90 -20.73 -14.93
C ARG A 143 16.64 -19.58 -15.61
N ILE A 144 16.67 -19.54 -16.94
CA ILE A 144 17.40 -18.54 -17.71
C ILE A 144 16.42 -17.77 -18.59
N LEU A 145 16.50 -16.44 -18.53
CA LEU A 145 15.80 -15.55 -19.44
C LEU A 145 16.64 -15.38 -20.70
N TYR A 146 16.05 -15.68 -21.85
CA TYR A 146 16.61 -15.48 -23.18
C TYR A 146 15.89 -14.32 -23.84
N GLY A 147 16.62 -13.55 -24.66
CA GLY A 147 16.04 -12.48 -25.46
C GLY A 147 16.06 -12.81 -26.95
N PRO A 148 15.81 -11.81 -27.80
CA PRO A 148 15.47 -12.04 -29.21
C PRO A 148 16.58 -12.70 -30.05
N ASN A 149 17.83 -12.65 -29.59
CA ASN A 149 18.98 -13.27 -30.27
C ASN A 149 19.35 -14.66 -29.72
N GLY A 150 18.51 -15.24 -28.86
CA GLY A 150 18.74 -16.58 -28.28
C GLY A 150 19.90 -16.66 -27.28
N LYS A 151 20.49 -15.52 -26.88
CA LYS A 151 21.49 -15.49 -25.81
C LYS A 151 20.81 -15.25 -24.45
N PRO A 152 21.45 -15.62 -23.32
CA PRO A 152 20.96 -15.25 -22.00
C PRO A 152 20.94 -13.72 -21.80
N ALA A 153 19.85 -13.18 -21.26
CA ALA A 153 19.63 -11.75 -20.99
C ALA A 153 20.83 -11.12 -20.28
N ARG A 154 21.18 -11.68 -19.12
CA ARG A 154 22.32 -11.26 -18.30
C ARG A 154 23.64 -11.15 -19.06
N GLN A 155 23.91 -12.03 -20.04
CA GLN A 155 25.15 -11.94 -20.82
C GLN A 155 25.18 -10.76 -21.78
N ARG A 156 24.01 -10.28 -22.23
CA ARG A 156 23.89 -9.16 -23.16
C ARG A 156 23.99 -7.83 -22.45
N VAL A 157 23.40 -7.73 -21.25
CA VAL A 157 23.25 -6.46 -20.54
C VAL A 157 24.32 -6.24 -19.46
N ARG A 158 24.98 -7.29 -18.94
CA ARG A 158 25.96 -7.14 -17.85
C ARG A 158 27.10 -6.20 -18.19
N LYS A 159 27.57 -6.22 -19.44
CA LYS A 159 28.67 -5.33 -19.87
C LYS A 159 28.34 -3.84 -19.63
N TRP A 160 27.10 -3.43 -19.87
CA TRP A 160 26.65 -2.07 -19.60
C TRP A 160 26.81 -1.73 -18.10
N HIS A 161 26.34 -2.61 -17.23
CA HIS A 161 26.40 -2.42 -15.79
C HIS A 161 27.85 -2.38 -15.27
N ASP A 162 28.69 -3.30 -15.71
CA ASP A 162 30.12 -3.34 -15.34
C ASP A 162 30.83 -2.05 -15.77
N ASP A 163 30.59 -1.58 -17.01
CA ASP A 163 31.19 -0.36 -17.52
C ASP A 163 30.65 0.91 -16.79
N MET A 164 29.40 0.91 -16.33
CA MET A 164 28.83 1.97 -15.50
C MET A 164 29.43 2.01 -14.09
N ALA A 165 29.69 0.84 -13.50
CA ALA A 165 30.41 0.74 -12.22
C ALA A 165 31.84 1.31 -12.34
N ASP A 166 32.53 1.04 -13.45
CA ASP A 166 33.84 1.64 -13.74
C ASP A 166 33.76 3.16 -13.90
N ILE A 167 32.72 3.69 -14.54
CA ILE A 167 32.48 5.14 -14.64
C ILE A 167 32.31 5.74 -13.24
N HIS A 168 31.50 5.12 -12.39
CA HIS A 168 31.30 5.58 -11.01
C HIS A 168 32.62 5.55 -10.21
N ALA A 169 33.45 4.51 -10.39
CA ALA A 169 34.76 4.43 -9.76
C ALA A 169 35.73 5.53 -10.23
N LEU A 170 35.75 5.84 -11.53
CA LEU A 170 36.56 6.93 -12.10
C LEU A 170 36.10 8.31 -11.61
N LEU A 171 34.79 8.54 -11.52
CA LEU A 171 34.23 9.77 -10.96
C LEU A 171 34.61 9.94 -9.49
N SER A 172 34.55 8.85 -8.72
CA SER A 172 34.97 8.84 -7.31
C SER A 172 36.46 9.17 -7.12
N ARG A 173 37.31 8.81 -8.10
CA ARG A 173 38.75 9.16 -8.14
C ARG A 173 39.03 10.55 -8.73
N LYS A 174 37.99 11.30 -9.11
CA LYS A 174 38.08 12.60 -9.80
C LYS A 174 38.74 12.54 -11.19
N GLU A 175 38.77 11.37 -11.81
CA GLU A 175 39.28 11.15 -13.18
C GLU A 175 38.20 11.47 -14.23
N THR A 176 37.69 12.71 -14.20
CA THR A 176 36.50 13.12 -14.96
C THR A 176 36.64 12.90 -16.46
N THR A 177 37.78 13.26 -17.07
CA THR A 177 38.02 13.08 -18.50
C THR A 177 37.96 11.61 -18.93
N ALA A 178 38.50 10.70 -18.11
CA ALA A 178 38.45 9.27 -18.37
C ALA A 178 37.02 8.74 -18.21
N ALA A 179 36.32 9.16 -17.15
CA ALA A 179 34.93 8.80 -16.89
C ALA A 179 34.01 9.22 -18.05
N PHE A 180 34.08 10.48 -18.50
CA PHE A 180 33.25 10.97 -19.61
C PHE A 180 33.61 10.33 -20.95
N ARG A 181 34.88 9.99 -21.18
CA ARG A 181 35.28 9.24 -22.39
C ARG A 181 34.65 7.85 -22.39
N LEU A 182 34.68 7.15 -21.26
CA LEU A 182 34.06 5.84 -21.12
C LEU A 182 32.52 5.94 -21.24
N LEU A 183 31.90 6.91 -20.56
CA LEU A 183 30.45 7.15 -20.63
C LEU A 183 29.98 7.39 -22.06
N ASN A 184 30.64 8.27 -22.83
CA ASN A 184 30.26 8.52 -24.22
C ASN A 184 30.33 7.24 -25.09
N LYS A 185 31.39 6.45 -24.93
CA LYS A 185 31.53 5.15 -25.61
C LYS A 185 30.40 4.19 -25.24
N GLN A 186 29.97 4.20 -23.98
CA GLN A 186 28.86 3.36 -23.53
C GLN A 186 27.52 3.83 -24.08
N LEU A 187 27.27 5.13 -24.10
CA LEU A 187 26.04 5.69 -24.65
C LEU A 187 25.89 5.41 -26.15
N ASP A 188 27.01 5.39 -26.89
CA ASP A 188 27.03 4.97 -28.30
C ASP A 188 26.62 3.50 -28.48
N SER A 189 26.91 2.65 -27.49
CA SER A 189 26.61 1.22 -27.50
C SER A 189 25.21 0.92 -26.99
N LEU A 190 24.71 1.73 -26.04
CA LEU A 190 23.40 1.57 -25.40
C LEU A 190 22.26 1.53 -26.42
N LYS A 191 22.33 2.27 -27.52
CA LYS A 191 21.32 2.24 -28.59
C LYS A 191 21.10 0.85 -29.20
N TYR A 192 22.09 -0.03 -29.17
CA TYR A 192 21.95 -1.41 -29.65
C TYR A 192 21.28 -2.28 -28.60
N LEU A 193 21.66 -2.12 -27.33
CA LEU A 193 21.05 -2.83 -26.21
C LEU A 193 19.57 -2.45 -26.05
N ILE A 194 19.24 -1.16 -26.18
CA ILE A 194 17.84 -0.69 -26.11
C ILE A 194 16.98 -1.43 -27.13
N ARG A 195 17.45 -1.60 -28.37
CA ARG A 195 16.70 -2.28 -29.44
C ARG A 195 16.37 -3.73 -29.14
N GLU A 196 17.17 -4.40 -28.31
CA GLU A 196 16.90 -5.77 -27.88
C GLU A 196 15.71 -5.87 -26.93
N GLN A 197 15.26 -4.75 -26.35
CA GLN A 197 14.12 -4.69 -25.44
C GLN A 197 14.24 -5.73 -24.31
N ASP A 198 15.41 -5.78 -23.69
CA ASP A 198 15.65 -6.68 -22.57
C ASP A 198 15.05 -6.08 -21.28
N PRO A 199 14.15 -6.78 -20.58
CA PRO A 199 13.65 -6.34 -19.28
C PRO A 199 14.76 -6.10 -18.24
N GLU A 200 15.85 -6.87 -18.28
CA GLU A 200 16.98 -6.74 -17.36
C GLU A 200 17.73 -5.43 -17.60
N LEU A 201 17.84 -5.00 -18.87
CA LEU A 201 18.46 -3.73 -19.24
C LEU A 201 17.73 -2.55 -18.59
N LEU A 202 16.39 -2.57 -18.60
CA LEU A 202 15.59 -1.47 -18.05
C LEU A 202 15.91 -1.23 -16.57
N LEU A 203 15.96 -2.30 -15.78
CA LEU A 203 16.21 -2.23 -14.34
C LEU A 203 17.66 -1.87 -14.03
N LEU A 204 18.62 -2.42 -14.76
CA LEU A 204 20.03 -2.05 -14.61
C LEU A 204 20.25 -0.58 -14.97
N THR A 205 19.65 -0.11 -16.06
CA THR A 205 19.77 1.29 -16.47
C THR A 205 19.14 2.23 -15.44
N PHE A 206 18.05 1.82 -14.75
CA PHE A 206 17.57 2.60 -13.61
C PHE A 206 18.64 2.68 -12.51
N HIS A 207 19.08 1.53 -12.00
CA HIS A 207 20.09 1.45 -10.96
C HIS A 207 21.31 2.33 -11.28
N ASP A 208 21.89 2.15 -12.47
CA ASP A 208 23.13 2.80 -12.87
C ASP A 208 22.98 4.32 -13.07
N ILE A 209 21.82 4.81 -13.49
CA ILE A 209 21.57 6.26 -13.60
C ILE A 209 21.36 6.87 -12.21
N PHE A 210 20.65 6.18 -11.31
CA PHE A 210 20.32 6.71 -9.98
C PHE A 210 21.50 6.66 -9.00
N ASP A 211 22.52 5.84 -9.25
CA ASP A 211 23.77 5.82 -8.48
C ASP A 211 24.74 6.98 -8.81
N LEU A 212 24.48 7.74 -9.89
CA LEU A 212 25.31 8.89 -10.27
C LEU A 212 25.01 10.15 -9.44
N GLU A 213 25.96 11.09 -9.44
CA GLU A 213 25.75 12.44 -8.89
C GLU A 213 24.45 13.08 -9.47
N PRO A 214 23.62 13.77 -8.66
CA PRO A 214 22.30 14.25 -9.07
C PRO A 214 22.25 15.00 -10.41
N LYS A 215 23.23 15.86 -10.70
CA LYS A 215 23.27 16.62 -11.97
C LYS A 215 23.51 15.70 -13.18
N LEU A 216 24.40 14.72 -13.03
CA LEU A 216 24.72 13.77 -14.09
C LEU A 216 23.57 12.77 -14.26
N SER A 217 22.99 12.31 -13.16
CA SER A 217 21.79 11.46 -13.15
C SER A 217 20.64 12.09 -13.92
N GLU A 218 20.33 13.37 -13.67
CA GLU A 218 19.25 14.09 -14.35
C GLU A 218 19.51 14.24 -15.86
N ALA A 219 20.74 14.63 -16.23
CA ALA A 219 21.12 14.77 -17.63
C ALA A 219 21.04 13.42 -18.37
N LEU A 220 21.51 12.35 -17.73
CA LEU A 220 21.52 11.01 -18.31
C LEU A 220 20.11 10.43 -18.42
N LEU A 221 19.25 10.67 -17.44
CA LEU A 221 17.84 10.28 -17.48
C LEU A 221 17.11 10.90 -18.67
N ILE A 222 17.29 12.21 -18.90
CA ILE A 222 16.70 12.91 -20.04
C ILE A 222 17.25 12.35 -21.36
N PHE A 223 18.56 12.09 -21.42
CA PHE A 223 19.20 11.54 -22.60
C PHE A 223 18.68 10.13 -22.94
N VAL A 224 18.60 9.23 -21.95
CA VAL A 224 18.09 7.87 -22.11
C VAL A 224 16.61 7.87 -22.48
N CYS A 225 15.80 8.76 -21.90
CA CYS A 225 14.42 8.96 -22.30
C CYS A 225 14.29 9.32 -23.79
N ARG A 226 15.06 10.32 -24.25
CA ARG A 226 15.08 10.73 -25.66
C ARG A 226 15.56 9.62 -26.60
N MET A 227 16.53 8.81 -26.17
CA MET A 227 16.98 7.66 -26.96
C MET A 227 15.87 6.62 -27.15
N HIS A 228 15.13 6.28 -26.09
CA HIS A 228 14.00 5.35 -26.21
C HIS A 228 12.91 5.90 -27.12
N GLN A 229 12.56 7.19 -26.98
CA GLN A 229 11.62 7.86 -27.87
C GLN A 229 12.08 7.87 -29.33
N ALA A 230 13.37 8.08 -29.58
CA ALA A 230 13.93 8.05 -30.93
C ALA A 230 13.95 6.63 -31.55
N ILE A 231 14.17 5.59 -30.74
CA ILE A 231 14.27 4.20 -31.21
C ILE A 231 12.89 3.57 -31.42
N PHE A 232 11.95 3.78 -30.49
CA PHE A 232 10.66 3.10 -30.48
C PHE A 232 9.44 4.01 -30.72
N GLY A 233 9.63 5.33 -30.69
CA GLY A 233 8.55 6.30 -30.67
C GLY A 233 8.03 6.60 -29.25
N GLU A 234 7.26 7.67 -29.13
CA GLU A 234 6.76 8.20 -27.85
C GLU A 234 5.72 7.32 -27.17
N ARG A 235 5.00 6.49 -27.94
CA ARG A 235 3.91 5.64 -27.42
C ARG A 235 4.37 4.27 -26.96
N HIS A 236 5.64 3.93 -27.19
CA HIS A 236 6.17 2.64 -26.79
C HIS A 236 6.22 2.52 -25.25
N PRO A 237 5.86 1.36 -24.66
CA PRO A 237 5.86 1.18 -23.20
C PRO A 237 7.16 1.60 -22.52
N LEU A 238 8.31 1.20 -23.06
CA LEU A 238 9.61 1.60 -22.51
C LEU A 238 9.82 3.12 -22.56
N SER A 239 9.45 3.78 -23.67
CA SER A 239 9.53 5.24 -23.80
C SER A 239 8.63 5.97 -22.79
N LEU A 240 7.43 5.44 -22.55
CA LEU A 240 6.48 6.00 -21.58
C LEU A 240 6.99 5.88 -20.14
N ILE A 241 7.67 4.78 -19.79
CA ILE A 241 8.28 4.62 -18.46
C ILE A 241 9.35 5.71 -18.25
N TRP A 242 10.26 5.90 -19.20
CA TRP A 242 11.30 6.93 -19.09
C TRP A 242 10.74 8.35 -19.08
N ASP A 243 9.72 8.65 -19.89
CA ASP A 243 9.04 9.95 -19.89
C ASP A 243 8.40 10.25 -18.53
N LYS A 244 7.73 9.26 -17.93
CA LYS A 244 7.18 9.38 -16.57
C LYS A 244 8.27 9.67 -15.54
N LEU A 245 9.38 8.93 -15.56
CA LEU A 245 10.48 9.14 -14.62
C LEU A 245 11.08 10.55 -14.74
N VAL A 246 11.24 11.08 -15.95
CA VAL A 246 11.70 12.48 -16.17
C VAL A 246 10.75 13.49 -15.52
N ARG A 247 9.43 13.23 -15.52
CA ARG A 247 8.42 14.14 -14.94
C ARG A 247 8.28 14.03 -13.43
N PHE A 248 8.76 12.95 -12.82
CA PHE A 248 8.65 12.75 -11.38
C PHE A 248 9.65 13.60 -10.61
N THR A 249 9.25 14.01 -9.41
CA THR A 249 10.18 14.55 -8.40
C THR A 249 11.15 13.45 -7.98
N ALA A 250 12.33 13.81 -7.47
CA ALA A 250 13.35 12.83 -7.07
C ALA A 250 12.82 11.77 -6.09
N GLU A 251 11.99 12.18 -5.12
CA GLU A 251 11.39 11.27 -4.13
C GLU A 251 10.44 10.26 -4.77
N VAL A 252 9.51 10.72 -5.62
CA VAL A 252 8.54 9.86 -6.31
C VAL A 252 9.24 8.96 -7.33
N ARG A 253 10.32 9.45 -7.96
CA ARG A 253 11.10 8.71 -8.95
C ARG A 253 11.74 7.46 -8.34
N LEU A 254 12.39 7.60 -7.19
CA LEU A 254 12.99 6.46 -6.49
C LEU A 254 11.92 5.44 -6.07
N GLN A 255 10.78 5.90 -5.54
CA GLN A 255 9.65 5.03 -5.19
C GLN A 255 9.10 4.29 -6.42
N ALA A 256 8.99 4.96 -7.56
CA ALA A 256 8.54 4.37 -8.81
C ALA A 256 9.48 3.27 -9.31
N VAL A 257 10.79 3.53 -9.32
CA VAL A 257 11.77 2.53 -9.73
C VAL A 257 11.75 1.31 -8.82
N LEU A 258 11.73 1.52 -7.50
CA LEU A 258 11.69 0.42 -6.54
C LEU A 258 10.42 -0.43 -6.69
N SER A 259 9.26 0.21 -6.88
CA SER A 259 8.00 -0.47 -7.15
C SER A 259 8.04 -1.28 -8.44
N MET A 260 8.55 -0.70 -9.54
CA MET A 260 8.69 -1.38 -10.82
C MET A 260 9.65 -2.57 -10.75
N ALA A 261 10.77 -2.42 -10.01
CA ALA A 261 11.73 -3.48 -9.79
C ALA A 261 11.12 -4.63 -8.97
N ALA A 262 10.43 -4.32 -7.87
CA ALA A 262 9.71 -5.29 -7.04
C ALA A 262 8.65 -6.05 -7.84
N TYR A 263 7.89 -5.32 -8.66
CA TYR A 263 6.90 -5.90 -9.55
C TYR A 263 7.55 -6.87 -10.55
N THR A 264 8.62 -6.44 -11.22
CA THR A 264 9.33 -7.26 -12.21
C THR A 264 9.92 -8.50 -11.56
N ALA A 265 10.54 -8.39 -10.38
CA ALA A 265 11.07 -9.54 -9.65
C ALA A 265 9.98 -10.57 -9.35
N LYS A 266 8.81 -10.13 -8.85
CA LYS A 266 7.67 -11.01 -8.56
C LYS A 266 7.12 -11.69 -9.82
N GLU A 267 7.01 -10.96 -10.93
CA GLU A 267 6.56 -11.52 -12.21
C GLU A 267 7.54 -12.59 -12.73
N MET A 268 8.83 -12.35 -12.53
CA MET A 268 9.88 -13.27 -12.96
C MET A 268 9.94 -14.50 -12.06
N GLU A 269 9.77 -14.34 -10.75
CA GLU A 269 9.59 -15.43 -9.80
C GLU A 269 8.39 -16.31 -10.17
N ALA A 270 7.25 -15.71 -10.52
CA ALA A 270 6.06 -16.46 -10.93
C ALA A 270 6.28 -17.32 -12.17
N ARG A 271 7.17 -16.89 -13.09
CA ARG A 271 7.45 -17.59 -14.35
C ARG A 271 8.63 -18.56 -14.28
N MET A 272 9.66 -18.23 -13.50
CA MET A 272 10.94 -18.96 -13.43
C MET A 272 11.12 -19.77 -12.13
N GLY A 273 10.27 -19.53 -11.12
CA GLY A 273 10.39 -20.04 -9.76
C GLY A 273 11.30 -19.20 -8.86
N ALA A 274 11.07 -19.29 -7.54
CA ALA A 274 11.72 -18.51 -6.47
C ALA A 274 13.24 -18.67 -6.33
N GLN A 275 13.87 -19.58 -7.08
CA GLN A 275 15.30 -19.89 -6.98
C GLN A 275 16.06 -19.62 -8.27
N SER A 276 15.58 -18.70 -9.10
CA SER A 276 16.32 -18.32 -10.31
C SER A 276 17.39 -17.27 -9.97
N ALA A 277 18.58 -17.43 -10.55
CA ALA A 277 19.69 -16.47 -10.42
C ALA A 277 19.36 -15.07 -10.96
N TYR A 278 18.26 -14.95 -11.72
CA TYR A 278 17.72 -13.71 -12.22
C TYR A 278 16.96 -12.95 -11.11
N VAL A 279 16.11 -13.65 -10.34
CA VAL A 279 15.37 -13.07 -9.21
C VAL A 279 16.33 -12.58 -8.13
N GLU A 280 17.34 -13.38 -7.76
CA GLU A 280 18.38 -12.97 -6.79
C GLU A 280 19.10 -11.69 -7.23
N ALA A 281 19.43 -11.56 -8.53
CA ALA A 281 20.08 -10.36 -9.05
C ALA A 281 19.18 -9.11 -8.99
N LEU A 282 17.89 -9.27 -9.28
CA LEU A 282 16.92 -8.18 -9.17
C LEU A 282 16.65 -7.77 -7.71
N GLU A 283 16.66 -8.72 -6.79
CA GLU A 283 16.55 -8.45 -5.36
C GLU A 283 17.78 -7.71 -4.81
N CYS A 284 18.98 -8.10 -5.23
CA CYS A 284 20.21 -7.35 -4.90
C CYS A 284 20.14 -5.90 -5.38
N LEU A 285 19.71 -5.67 -6.64
CA LEU A 285 19.52 -4.31 -7.18
C LEU A 285 18.51 -3.50 -6.37
N GLN A 286 17.40 -4.13 -5.92
CA GLN A 286 16.44 -3.46 -5.04
C GLN A 286 17.05 -3.09 -3.69
N VAL A 287 17.83 -3.98 -3.08
CA VAL A 287 18.49 -3.74 -1.78
C VAL A 287 19.47 -2.57 -1.89
N ASP A 288 20.26 -2.50 -2.95
CA ASP A 288 21.25 -1.43 -3.12
C ASP A 288 20.57 -0.07 -3.39
N MET A 289 19.51 -0.05 -4.20
CA MET A 289 18.68 1.16 -4.35
C MET A 289 17.97 1.59 -3.05
N HIS A 290 17.56 0.64 -2.19
CA HIS A 290 17.02 0.97 -0.86
C HIS A 290 18.07 1.56 0.08
N LYS A 291 19.34 1.12 0.00
CA LYS A 291 20.43 1.71 0.79
C LYS A 291 20.67 3.17 0.42
N GLN A 292 20.59 3.52 -0.86
CA GLN A 292 20.70 4.91 -1.32
C GLN A 292 19.59 5.81 -0.73
N LYS A 293 18.35 5.30 -0.60
CA LYS A 293 17.25 6.02 0.10
C LYS A 293 17.63 6.38 1.55
N GLY A 294 18.30 5.47 2.25
CA GLY A 294 18.72 5.65 3.63
C GLY A 294 19.87 6.64 3.83
N LEU A 295 20.72 6.83 2.81
CA LEU A 295 21.81 7.82 2.81
C LEU A 295 21.28 9.21 2.49
N GLY A 296 20.44 9.37 1.46
CA GLY A 296 19.84 10.67 1.10
C GLY A 296 18.92 11.26 2.17
N SER A 297 18.29 10.43 3.00
CA SER A 297 17.46 10.90 4.12
C SER A 297 18.26 11.41 5.33
N LYS A 298 19.55 11.06 5.45
CA LYS A 298 20.41 11.56 6.54
C LYS A 298 21.01 12.92 6.21
N ASP A 299 21.31 13.18 4.94
CA ASP A 299 21.92 14.45 4.53
C ASP A 299 20.91 15.61 4.46
N ALA A 300 19.61 15.32 4.34
CA ALA A 300 18.54 16.33 4.41
C ALA A 300 18.33 16.93 5.82
N PHE A 301 18.81 16.27 6.88
CA PHE A 301 18.67 16.74 8.27
C PHE A 301 19.86 17.56 8.78
N VAL A 302 20.95 17.68 8.01
CA VAL A 302 22.17 18.37 8.46
C VAL A 302 22.29 19.80 7.91
N SER A 303 21.47 20.21 6.93
CA SER A 303 21.56 21.55 6.32
C SER A 303 20.62 22.62 6.90
N SER A 304 19.96 22.39 8.05
CA SER A 304 19.06 23.37 8.68
C SER A 304 19.48 23.80 10.08
N GLY A 305 20.79 23.96 10.30
CA GLY A 305 21.27 24.54 11.55
C GLY A 305 22.78 24.70 11.61
N VAL A 306 23.30 25.75 10.96
CA VAL A 306 24.23 26.76 11.50
C VAL A 306 24.06 28.03 10.69
#